data_AF-A0A199UPB2-F1
#
_entry.id   AF-A0A199UPB2-F1
#
_cell.length_a   1.000
_cell.length_b   1.000
_cell.length_c   1.000
_cell.angle_alpha   90.00
_cell.angle_beta   90.00
_cell.angle_gamma   90.00
#
_symmetry.space_group_name_H-M   'P 1'
#
loop_
_entity.id
_entity.type
_entity.pdbx_description
1 polymer ?
#
loop_
_entity_poly.entity_id
_entity_poly.type
_entity_poly.pdbx_seq_one_letter_code
_entity_poly.pdbx_strand_id
1 'polypeptide(L)'
;MALLMFFAITFTPMLHGAPRVTACVPAIYVFGDSLADVGNNNHLEVAEINKANFPHNGVDFPDRVSTGRFSNGYNGIDFIAKKLGFERSPPPYLSLTM
;
A
#
# COMPACT_ATOMS: atom_id res chain seq x y z
N MET A 1 46.74 30.16 -1.64
CA MET A 1 46.09 29.95 -0.33
C MET A 1 44.71 29.37 -0.59
N ALA A 2 44.55 28.05 -0.48
CA ALA A 2 43.25 27.41 -0.38
C ALA A 2 43.47 26.10 0.39
N LEU A 3 43.06 26.11 1.65
CA LEU A 3 43.14 24.99 2.57
C LEU A 3 41.95 24.06 2.28
N LEU A 4 42.20 22.89 1.69
CA LEU A 4 41.21 21.82 1.57
C LEU A 4 41.01 21.20 2.96
N MET A 5 39.92 21.56 3.63
CA MET A 5 39.47 20.87 4.84
C MET A 5 38.89 19.51 4.46
N PHE A 6 39.61 18.43 4.76
CA PHE A 6 39.04 17.08 4.75
C PHE A 6 38.11 16.93 5.96
N PHE A 7 36.80 16.95 5.74
CA PHE A 7 35.83 16.53 6.75
C PHE A 7 35.82 15.00 6.81
N ALA A 8 36.56 14.42 7.75
CA ALA A 8 36.45 13.00 8.05
C ALA A 8 35.14 12.76 8.81
N ILE A 9 34.10 12.29 8.11
CA ILE A 9 32.89 11.77 8.74
C ILE A 9 33.27 10.46 9.41
N THR A 10 33.53 10.49 10.72
CA THR A 10 33.71 9.27 11.51
C THR A 10 32.33 8.65 11.73
N PHE A 11 32.04 7.59 10.97
CA PHE A 11 30.83 6.79 11.16
C PHE A 11 31.00 5.96 12.43
N THR A 12 30.53 6.49 13.55
CA THR A 12 30.37 5.71 14.78
C THR A 12 29.15 4.80 14.57
N PRO A 13 29.30 3.45 14.60
CA PRO A 13 28.14 2.58 14.60
C PRO A 13 27.46 2.75 15.95
N MET A 14 26.43 3.58 16.00
CA MET A 14 25.44 3.56 17.08
C MET A 14 24.76 2.20 17.04
N LEU A 15 25.27 1.24 17.82
CA LEU A 15 24.52 0.04 18.24
C LEU A 15 23.42 0.50 19.21
N HIS A 16 22.44 1.23 18.70
CA HIS A 16 21.20 1.49 19.41
C HIS A 16 20.25 0.33 19.10
N GLY A 17 20.31 -0.69 19.95
CA GLY A 17 19.18 -1.60 20.15
C GLY A 17 18.02 -0.86 20.81
N ALA A 18 17.48 0.15 20.10
CA ALA A 18 16.22 0.75 20.49
C ALA A 18 15.17 -0.38 20.47
N PRO A 19 14.32 -0.51 21.50
CA PRO A 19 13.18 -1.39 21.39
C PRO A 19 12.41 -0.95 20.15
N ARG A 20 12.21 -1.88 19.22
CA ARG A 20 11.37 -1.65 18.03
C ARG A 20 9.95 -1.46 18.55
N VAL A 21 9.63 -0.24 18.99
CA VAL A 21 8.25 0.20 19.11
C VAL A 21 7.78 0.26 17.67
N THR A 22 7.23 -0.85 17.17
CA THR A 22 6.37 -0.80 16.00
C THR A 22 5.24 0.14 16.40
N ALA A 23 5.33 1.39 15.96
CA ALA A 23 4.22 2.33 16.09
C ALA A 23 3.00 1.62 15.50
N CYS A 24 2.03 1.30 16.35
CA CYS A 24 0.79 0.69 15.90
C CYS A 24 0.05 1.75 15.09
N VAL A 25 -0.01 1.58 13.77
CA VAL A 25 -0.80 2.46 12.91
C VAL A 25 -2.26 2.03 13.04
N PRO A 26 -3.14 2.83 13.66
CA PRO A 26 -4.50 2.41 13.95
C PRO A 26 -5.38 2.34 12.69
N ALA A 27 -5.07 3.16 11.68
CA ALA A 27 -5.81 3.22 10.43
C ALA A 27 -4.96 3.83 9.31
N ILE A 28 -5.34 3.55 8.06
CA ILE A 28 -4.86 4.25 6.87
C ILE A 28 -6.03 4.79 6.08
N TYR A 29 -5.87 6.00 5.56
CA TYR A 29 -6.80 6.63 4.63
C TYR A 29 -6.06 6.80 3.31
N VAL A 30 -6.63 6.22 2.25
CA VAL A 30 -5.96 6.10 0.96
C VAL A 30 -6.75 6.92 -0.06
N PHE A 31 -6.08 7.90 -0.65
CA PHE A 31 -6.59 8.71 -1.74
C PHE A 31 -5.70 8.49 -2.96
N GLY A 32 -6.29 8.44 -4.15
CA GLY A 32 -5.54 8.23 -5.38
C GLY A 32 -6.44 7.87 -6.56
N ASP A 33 -5.83 7.18 -7.52
CA ASP A 33 -6.43 6.72 -8.76
C ASP A 33 -6.42 5.18 -8.85
N SER A 34 -6.42 4.64 -10.06
CA SER A 34 -6.38 3.20 -10.34
C SER A 34 -5.21 2.46 -9.68
N LEU A 35 -4.06 3.11 -9.46
CA LEU A 35 -2.89 2.51 -8.81
C LEU A 35 -3.09 2.29 -7.32
N ALA A 36 -3.99 3.07 -6.70
CA ALA A 36 -4.34 2.97 -5.29
C ALA A 36 -5.69 2.26 -5.07
N ASP A 37 -6.51 2.08 -6.11
CA ASP A 37 -7.84 1.50 -5.98
C ASP A 37 -7.79 0.04 -5.54
N VAL A 38 -8.50 -0.25 -4.43
CA VAL A 38 -8.63 -1.58 -3.81
C VAL A 38 -9.96 -2.26 -4.15
N GLY A 39 -10.71 -1.71 -5.11
CA GLY A 39 -12.00 -2.20 -5.57
C GLY A 39 -13.18 -1.26 -5.34
N ASN A 40 -12.92 0.03 -5.07
CA ASN A 40 -13.96 1.03 -4.83
C ASN A 40 -14.92 1.16 -6.01
N ASN A 41 -14.41 1.11 -7.24
CA ASN A 41 -15.24 1.28 -8.44
C ASN A 41 -16.28 0.16 -8.64
N ASN A 42 -16.11 -1.00 -7.99
CA ASN A 42 -17.15 -2.05 -8.01
C ASN A 42 -18.44 -1.64 -7.29
N HIS A 43 -18.36 -0.64 -6.41
CA HIS A 43 -19.47 -0.13 -5.61
C HIS A 43 -20.06 1.18 -6.15
N LEU A 44 -19.48 1.75 -7.22
CA LEU A 44 -19.94 3.01 -7.81
C LEU A 44 -20.72 2.72 -9.09
N GLU A 45 -22.03 2.96 -9.08
CA GLU A 45 -22.90 2.76 -10.25
C GLU A 45 -22.45 3.61 -11.45
N VAL A 46 -22.07 4.87 -11.20
CA VAL A 46 -21.58 5.79 -12.23
C VAL A 46 -20.22 5.41 -12.82
N ALA A 47 -19.50 4.47 -12.20
CA ALA A 47 -18.16 4.06 -12.61
C ALA A 47 -18.16 2.76 -13.44
N GLU A 48 -19.27 2.41 -14.10
CA GLU A 48 -19.42 1.14 -14.81
C GLU A 48 -18.33 0.89 -15.86
N ILE A 49 -17.86 1.95 -16.54
CA ILE A 49 -16.75 1.89 -17.51
C ILE A 49 -15.35 1.85 -16.86
N ASN A 50 -15.25 2.11 -15.56
CA ASN A 50 -14.00 2.24 -14.81
C ASN A 50 -13.85 1.13 -13.76
N LYS A 51 -14.44 -0.04 -13.97
CA LYS A 51 -14.24 -1.21 -13.10
C LYS A 51 -13.01 -1.98 -13.53
N ALA A 52 -12.31 -2.60 -12.58
CA ALA A 52 -11.22 -3.54 -12.85
C ALA A 52 -11.57 -4.94 -12.37
N ASN A 53 -12.83 -5.33 -12.55
CA ASN A 53 -13.37 -6.64 -12.17
C ASN A 53 -13.43 -7.62 -13.37
N PHE A 54 -12.54 -7.48 -14.35
CA PHE A 54 -12.52 -8.32 -15.54
C PHE A 54 -11.76 -9.64 -15.30
N PRO A 55 -11.97 -10.67 -16.15
CA PRO A 55 -11.32 -11.97 -16.00
C PRO A 55 -9.78 -11.97 -15.97
N HIS A 56 -9.15 -10.95 -16.57
CA HIS A 56 -7.69 -10.83 -16.56
C HIS A 56 -7.15 -10.12 -15.31
N ASN A 57 -8.02 -9.47 -14.52
CA ASN A 57 -7.64 -8.89 -13.24
C ASN A 57 -7.71 -9.95 -12.14
N GLY A 58 -6.82 -9.86 -11.16
CA GLY A 58 -6.83 -10.73 -9.98
C GLY A 58 -6.33 -12.17 -10.16
N VAL A 59 -5.75 -12.51 -11.32
CA VAL A 59 -5.21 -13.86 -11.61
C VAL A 59 -4.14 -14.32 -10.60
N ASP A 60 -3.38 -13.39 -10.04
CA ASP A 60 -2.30 -13.62 -9.07
C ASP A 60 -2.77 -13.49 -7.60
N PHE A 61 -4.05 -13.23 -7.34
CA PHE A 61 -4.59 -13.31 -5.98
C PHE A 61 -4.66 -14.77 -5.49
N PRO A 62 -4.62 -15.01 -4.16
CA PRO A 62 -4.73 -16.36 -3.61
C PRO A 62 -6.00 -17.11 -4.03
N ASP A 63 -7.12 -16.42 -4.18
CA ASP A 63 -8.40 -16.96 -4.64
C ASP A 63 -8.58 -16.91 -6.17
N ARG A 64 -7.67 -16.23 -6.89
CA ARG A 64 -7.72 -15.97 -8.33
C ARG A 64 -9.02 -15.31 -8.78
N VAL A 65 -9.62 -14.51 -7.90
CA VAL A 65 -10.84 -13.76 -8.19
C VAL A 65 -10.49 -12.30 -8.36
N SER A 66 -11.10 -11.64 -9.35
CA SER A 66 -10.92 -10.21 -9.49
C SER A 66 -11.58 -9.45 -8.34
N THR A 67 -10.78 -8.65 -7.63
CA THR A 67 -11.24 -7.84 -6.50
C THR A 67 -11.58 -6.40 -6.91
N GLY A 68 -11.47 -6.04 -8.19
CA GLY A 68 -11.61 -4.64 -8.65
C GLY A 68 -10.33 -3.80 -8.58
N ARG A 69 -9.16 -4.41 -8.39
CA ARG A 69 -7.85 -3.74 -8.51
C ARG A 69 -7.43 -3.69 -9.97
N PHE A 70 -6.85 -2.58 -10.40
CA PHE A 70 -6.25 -2.42 -11.74
C PHE A 70 -4.89 -3.13 -11.86
N SER A 71 -4.87 -4.41 -11.48
CA SER A 71 -3.69 -5.27 -11.43
C SER A 71 -4.11 -6.75 -11.52
N ASN A 72 -3.15 -7.64 -11.76
CA ASN A 72 -3.36 -9.07 -11.64
C ASN A 72 -3.39 -9.54 -10.18
N GLY A 73 -2.98 -8.71 -9.23
CA GLY A 73 -2.87 -9.07 -7.83
C GLY A 73 -2.95 -7.87 -6.90
N TYR A 74 -2.29 -7.99 -5.74
CA TYR A 74 -2.12 -6.89 -4.81
C TYR A 74 -1.44 -5.67 -5.49
N ASN A 75 -1.93 -4.47 -5.20
CA ASN A 75 -1.32 -3.20 -5.62
C ASN A 75 -0.42 -2.64 -4.50
N GLY A 76 0.18 -1.46 -4.73
CA GLY A 76 1.09 -0.83 -3.77
C GLY A 76 0.47 -0.59 -2.38
N ILE A 77 -0.82 -0.27 -2.32
CA ILE A 77 -1.55 0.00 -1.07
C ILE A 77 -1.66 -1.25 -0.21
N ASP A 78 -1.86 -2.42 -0.83
CA ASP A 78 -1.90 -3.69 -0.12
C ASP A 78 -0.58 -4.02 0.55
N PHE A 79 0.54 -3.76 -0.15
CA PHE A 79 1.87 -3.97 0.41
C PHE A 79 2.19 -2.95 1.51
N ILE A 80 1.75 -1.70 1.35
CA ILE A 80 1.87 -0.68 2.41
C ILE A 80 1.10 -1.12 3.65
N ALA A 81 -0.16 -1.56 3.53
CA ALA A 81 -0.95 -2.03 4.66
C ALA A 81 -0.26 -3.21 5.39
N LYS A 82 0.23 -4.20 4.63
CA LYS A 82 1.00 -5.32 5.19
C LYS A 82 2.26 -4.85 5.93
N LYS A 83 2.99 -3.87 5.39
CA LYS A 83 4.19 -3.30 6.03
C LYS A 83 3.87 -2.50 7.29
N LEU A 84 2.69 -1.90 7.38
CA LEU A 84 2.19 -1.20 8.55
C LEU A 84 1.62 -2.14 9.62
N GLY A 85 1.55 -3.44 9.35
CA GLY A 85 1.13 -4.45 10.32
C GLY A 85 -0.35 -4.81 10.29
N PHE A 86 -1.10 -4.38 9.27
CA PHE A 86 -2.48 -4.82 9.11
C PHE A 86 -2.55 -6.29 8.65
N GLU A 87 -3.46 -7.06 9.26
CA GLU A 87 -3.65 -8.50 8.96
C GLU A 87 -4.16 -8.73 7.54
N ARG A 88 -4.93 -7.77 7.02
CA ARG A 88 -5.55 -7.84 5.70
C ARG A 88 -5.32 -6.57 4.91
N SER A 89 -5.45 -6.74 3.61
CA SER A 89 -5.53 -5.64 2.67
C SER A 89 -6.71 -4.70 3.03
N PRO A 90 -6.59 -3.38 2.74
CA PRO A 90 -7.69 -2.45 2.95
C PRO A 90 -8.91 -2.85 2.12
N PRO A 91 -10.11 -2.85 2.72
CA PRO A 91 -11.33 -3.08 1.97
C PRO A 91 -11.70 -1.83 1.13
N PRO A 92 -12.52 -1.98 0.07
CA PRO A 92 -13.19 -0.86 -0.57
C PRO A 92 -13.97 -0.02 0.44
N TYR A 93 -13.93 1.30 0.34
CA TYR A 93 -14.54 2.21 1.31
C TYR A 93 -16.04 1.92 1.51
N LEU A 94 -16.79 1.79 0.42
CA LEU A 94 -18.22 1.55 0.47
C LEU A 94 -18.61 0.13 0.92
N SER A 95 -17.67 -0.82 0.94
CA SER A 95 -17.92 -2.16 1.49
C SER A 95 -18.00 -2.19 3.02
N LEU A 96 -17.65 -1.08 3.69
CA LEU A 96 -17.73 -0.95 5.15
C LEU A 96 -19.15 -0.61 5.63
N THR A 97 -19.99 -0.06 4.77
CA THR A 97 -21.32 0.46 5.14
C THR A 97 -22.47 -0.16 4.36
N MET A 98 -22.18 -0.92 3.29
CA MET A 98 -23.18 -1.66 2.51
C MET A 98 -23.26 -3.13 2.91
#